data_AF-A0A223VAH7-F1
#
_entry.id   AF-A0A223VAH7-F1
#
_cell.length_a   1.000
_cell.length_b   1.000
_cell.length_c   1.000
_cell.angle_alpha   90.00
_cell.angle_beta   90.00
_cell.angle_gamma   90.00
#
_symmetry.space_group_name_H-M   'P 1'
#
loop_
_entity.id
_entity.type
_entity.pdbx_description
1 polymer ?
#
loop_
_entity_poly.entity_id
_entity_poly.type
_entity_poly.pdbx_seq_one_letter_code
_entity_poly.pdbx_strand_id
1 'polypeptide(L)'
;MGEANFLKRVEAILDKLASNENFSVTELADELCLSRSQLHRKIHAQTGKSASQLIKEHRLSHAQKLLVSTELTIAEIAYQVGFKSPAYFNSCYKDRFGCTPGEARASAQDDTPIIKLEPKRYSKSILLGIATFLVLVLVSAFYFSGSTYRQLEDENPKTEAEVAYVKGQHLMYQFTPESFQKAADYYYKSLAADTNYTPSYIGLAEINYYSCYPRISKENSLKAEKHARQALAIDSDYSEAHRILGMIYYQCDWHWETASEQFQLSLKNDPNNCMTQFYFGHFQTFVTGNLQAARSLIENAKAECPIFIYHYLLSAEQYIVLGEYEKALSELASAKEIDKNEANSYWYESVVFYKQNKIDSALKALASYSEKVGLAIEFKLMSTNQTERLKRSYQLIIDEIVSKQDEWADAYFIAKAYALLEDEGQTMTWLNKAYDQKLLDLSKIKYDFHFEFLHDNPEFLQLLGRMNLGNYESVL
;
A
#
# COMPACT_ATOMS: atom_id res chain seq x y z
N MET A 1 8.01 26.85 -24.15
CA MET A 1 8.95 26.57 -23.05
C MET A 1 8.20 25.69 -22.05
N GLY A 2 8.54 24.40 -21.98
CA GLY A 2 7.62 23.35 -21.50
C GLY A 2 7.34 23.36 -19.99
N GLU A 3 6.14 22.92 -19.62
CA GLU A 3 5.63 22.85 -18.24
C GLU A 3 6.45 21.94 -17.32
N ALA A 4 7.02 20.85 -17.83
CA ALA A 4 7.89 19.93 -17.09
C ALA A 4 9.24 20.54 -16.63
N ASN A 5 9.64 21.69 -17.21
CA ASN A 5 10.87 22.39 -16.84
C ASN A 5 10.61 23.44 -15.73
N PHE A 6 9.35 23.74 -15.40
CA PHE A 6 9.02 24.73 -14.39
C PHE A 6 9.24 24.20 -12.96
N LEU A 7 8.70 23.02 -12.62
CA LEU A 7 8.88 22.42 -11.31
C LEU A 7 10.35 22.09 -11.00
N LYS A 8 11.10 21.56 -11.97
CA LYS A 8 12.55 21.31 -11.79
C LYS A 8 13.33 22.59 -11.45
N ARG A 9 12.94 23.73 -12.03
CA ARG A 9 13.54 25.04 -11.69
C ARG A 9 13.11 25.52 -10.31
N VAL A 10 11.84 25.31 -9.94
CA VAL A 10 11.34 25.60 -8.59
C VAL A 10 12.14 24.77 -7.58
N GLU A 11 12.24 23.46 -7.76
CA GLU A 11 13.00 22.53 -6.91
C GLU A 11 14.47 22.92 -6.80
N ALA A 12 15.15 23.21 -7.92
CA ALA A 12 16.54 23.64 -7.89
C ALA A 12 16.77 24.94 -7.09
N ILE A 13 15.81 25.88 -7.14
CA ILE A 13 15.84 27.12 -6.35
C ILE A 13 15.54 26.83 -4.87
N LEU A 14 14.57 25.94 -4.60
CA LEU A 14 14.23 25.50 -3.24
C LEU A 14 15.41 24.77 -2.57
N ASP A 15 16.12 23.90 -3.28
CA ASP A 15 17.32 23.21 -2.81
C ASP A 15 18.46 24.20 -2.53
N LYS A 16 18.68 25.17 -3.42
CA LYS A 16 19.70 26.21 -3.24
C LYS A 16 19.42 27.11 -2.04
N LEU A 17 18.15 27.34 -1.71
CA LEU A 17 17.72 28.30 -0.69
C LEU A 17 17.14 27.65 0.57
N ALA A 18 17.20 26.31 0.68
CA ALA A 18 16.68 25.54 1.81
C ALA A 18 17.33 25.93 3.15
N SER A 19 18.56 26.43 3.11
CA SER A 19 19.34 26.84 4.29
C SER A 19 19.20 28.34 4.65
N ASN A 20 18.39 29.11 3.91
CA ASN A 20 18.23 30.55 4.12
C ASN A 20 17.00 30.84 4.99
N GLU A 21 17.24 31.37 6.20
CA GLU A 21 16.22 31.73 7.19
C GLU A 21 15.20 32.77 6.72
N ASN A 22 15.58 33.60 5.74
CA ASN A 22 14.72 34.66 5.20
C ASN A 22 13.91 34.24 3.97
N PHE A 23 14.12 33.01 3.47
CA PHE A 23 13.50 32.58 2.23
C PHE A 23 11.96 32.56 2.32
N SER A 24 11.31 33.21 1.34
CA SER A 24 9.87 33.43 1.32
C SER A 24 9.29 33.21 -0.07
N VAL A 25 7.96 33.12 -0.16
CA VAL A 25 7.24 33.04 -1.44
C VAL A 25 7.57 34.22 -2.36
N THR A 26 7.93 35.38 -1.78
CA THR A 26 8.35 36.56 -2.55
C THR A 26 9.67 36.31 -3.25
N GLU A 27 10.67 35.81 -2.53
CA GLU A 27 12.01 35.55 -3.08
C GLU A 27 11.99 34.43 -4.12
N LEU A 28 11.18 33.39 -3.90
CA LEU A 28 10.95 32.36 -4.91
C LEU A 28 10.31 32.93 -6.19
N ALA A 29 9.40 33.89 -6.05
CA ALA A 29 8.76 34.54 -7.19
C ALA A 29 9.75 35.42 -7.96
N ASP A 30 10.58 36.17 -7.23
CA ASP A 30 11.60 37.05 -7.80
C ASP A 30 12.68 36.25 -8.57
N GLU A 31 13.17 35.15 -8.00
CA GLU A 31 14.16 34.26 -8.66
C GLU A 31 13.61 33.55 -9.90
N LEU A 32 12.29 33.35 -9.95
CA LEU A 32 11.60 32.80 -11.13
C LEU A 32 11.17 33.88 -12.12
N CYS A 33 11.40 35.16 -11.81
CA CYS A 33 10.92 36.33 -12.54
C CYS A 33 9.40 36.29 -12.75
N LEU A 34 8.65 35.95 -11.71
CA LEU A 34 7.20 35.84 -11.70
C LEU A 34 6.59 36.73 -10.62
N SER A 35 5.36 37.20 -10.83
CA SER A 35 4.57 37.73 -9.71
C SER A 35 4.14 36.59 -8.77
N ARG A 36 3.92 36.88 -7.49
CA ARG A 36 3.46 35.88 -6.49
C ARG A 36 2.17 35.17 -6.92
N SER A 37 1.25 35.88 -7.58
CA SER A 37 0.00 35.31 -8.10
C SER A 37 0.24 34.33 -9.27
N GLN A 38 1.20 34.63 -10.14
CA GLN A 38 1.59 33.72 -11.23
C GLN A 38 2.32 32.49 -10.70
N LEU A 39 3.23 32.67 -9.74
CA LEU A 39 3.90 31.58 -9.04
C LEU A 39 2.88 30.64 -8.38
N HIS A 40 1.96 31.21 -7.60
CA HIS A 40 0.93 30.43 -6.91
C HIS A 40 0.05 29.66 -7.88
N ARG A 41 -0.47 30.30 -8.94
CA ARG A 41 -1.29 29.61 -9.94
C ARG A 41 -0.55 28.48 -10.64
N LYS A 42 0.71 28.68 -11.01
CA LYS A 42 1.51 27.64 -11.68
C LYS A 42 1.87 26.48 -10.75
N ILE A 43 2.26 26.76 -9.51
CA ILE A 43 2.52 25.71 -8.52
C ILE A 43 1.24 24.92 -8.23
N HIS A 44 0.13 25.61 -8.00
CA HIS A 44 -1.14 24.94 -7.69
C HIS A 44 -1.64 24.09 -8.85
N ALA A 45 -1.55 24.58 -10.09
CA ALA A 45 -1.96 23.82 -11.27
C ALA A 45 -1.15 22.53 -11.48
N GLN A 46 0.12 22.49 -11.03
CA GLN A 46 0.99 21.31 -11.23
C GLN A 46 1.13 20.42 -10.00
N THR A 47 0.84 20.92 -8.81
CA THR A 47 1.10 20.20 -7.54
C THR A 47 -0.11 20.10 -6.62
N GLY A 48 -1.21 20.81 -6.93
CA GLY A 48 -2.36 20.97 -6.03
C GLY A 48 -2.06 21.81 -4.77
N LYS A 49 -0.82 22.26 -4.56
CA LYS A 49 -0.37 22.91 -3.32
C LYS A 49 -0.23 24.42 -3.48
N SER A 50 -0.26 25.14 -2.35
CA SER A 50 0.16 26.54 -2.33
C SER A 50 1.68 26.67 -2.37
N ALA A 51 2.20 27.80 -2.85
CA ALA A 51 3.64 28.08 -2.86
C ALA A 51 4.26 28.01 -1.45
N SER A 52 3.55 28.51 -0.43
CA SER A 52 3.99 28.44 0.98
C SER A 52 4.05 27.00 1.49
N GLN A 53 3.09 26.16 1.10
CA GLN A 53 3.08 24.75 1.47
C GLN A 53 4.22 23.98 0.82
N LEU A 54 4.50 24.25 -0.45
CA LEU A 54 5.62 23.62 -1.16
C LEU A 54 6.97 23.96 -0.52
N ILE A 55 7.19 25.23 -0.17
CA ILE A 55 8.40 25.67 0.56
C ILE A 55 8.48 24.95 1.92
N LYS A 56 7.37 24.87 2.66
CA LYS A 56 7.33 24.21 3.97
C LYS A 56 7.68 22.72 3.86
N GLU A 57 7.12 21.98 2.91
CA GLU A 57 7.41 20.56 2.71
C GLU A 57 8.88 20.32 2.34
N HIS A 58 9.44 21.20 1.51
CA HIS A 58 10.84 21.13 1.12
C HIS A 58 11.79 21.33 2.32
N ARG A 59 11.50 22.33 3.17
CA ARG A 59 12.25 22.59 4.41
C ARG A 59 12.19 21.42 5.39
N LEU A 60 11.01 20.83 5.55
CA LEU A 60 10.80 19.65 6.40
C LEU A 60 11.59 18.42 5.87
N SER A 61 11.63 18.23 4.56
CA SER A 61 12.40 17.15 3.91
C SER A 61 13.92 17.36 4.06
N HIS A 62 14.39 18.60 4.00
CA HIS A 62 15.79 18.93 4.29
C HIS A 62 16.12 18.70 5.77
N ALA A 63 15.20 19.02 6.68
CA ALA A 63 15.37 18.78 8.11
C ALA A 63 15.53 17.29 8.44
N GLN A 64 14.79 16.40 7.77
CA GLN A 64 14.94 14.95 7.93
C GLN A 64 16.37 14.48 7.59
N LYS A 65 17.00 15.05 6.55
CA LYS A 65 18.40 14.76 6.20
C LYS A 65 19.35 15.24 7.28
N LEU A 66 19.16 16.45 7.80
CA LEU A 66 20.03 17.02 8.85
C LEU A 66 19.88 16.30 10.19
N LEU A 67 18.69 15.78 10.50
CA LEU A 67 18.44 15.03 11.73
C LEU A 67 19.27 13.73 11.81
N VAL A 68 19.57 13.12 10.66
CA VAL A 68 20.32 11.87 10.52
C VAL A 68 21.80 12.09 10.22
N SER A 69 22.15 13.17 9.52
CA SER A 69 23.54 13.43 9.07
C SER A 69 24.33 14.38 9.97
N THR A 70 23.70 14.99 10.98
CA THR A 70 24.35 15.97 11.85
C THR A 70 23.93 15.82 13.32
N GLU A 71 24.81 16.24 14.23
CA GLU A 71 24.56 16.31 15.68
C GLU A 71 23.90 17.63 16.13
N LEU A 72 23.47 18.48 15.18
CA LEU A 72 22.85 19.77 15.48
C LEU A 72 21.57 19.59 16.28
N THR A 73 21.29 20.41 17.29
CA THR A 73 20.04 20.33 18.06
C THR A 73 18.81 20.53 17.16
N ILE A 74 17.66 20.02 17.60
CA ILE A 74 16.38 20.19 16.86
C ILE A 74 16.07 21.67 16.62
N ALA A 75 16.44 22.53 17.58
CA ALA A 75 16.28 23.98 17.45
C ALA A 75 17.21 24.56 16.38
N GLU A 76 18.48 24.17 16.35
CA GLU A 76 19.43 24.60 15.32
C GLU A 76 19.00 24.13 13.92
N ILE A 77 18.51 22.90 13.80
CA ILE A 77 17.97 22.39 12.53
C ILE A 77 16.72 23.18 12.12
N ALA A 78 15.82 23.50 13.04
CA ALA A 78 14.65 24.30 12.75
C ALA A 78 15.02 25.66 12.15
N TYR A 79 15.99 26.36 12.74
CA TYR A 79 16.48 27.63 12.21
C TYR A 79 17.22 27.44 10.89
N GLN A 80 18.12 26.46 10.80
CA GLN A 80 18.90 26.18 9.60
C GLN A 80 18.02 25.86 8.39
N VAL A 81 16.90 25.15 8.57
CA VAL A 81 15.94 24.88 7.48
C VAL A 81 14.92 26.00 7.29
N GLY A 82 15.08 27.13 7.98
CA GLY A 82 14.35 28.37 7.77
C GLY A 82 13.00 28.50 8.51
N PHE A 83 12.81 27.78 9.62
CA PHE A 83 11.70 28.02 10.53
C PHE A 83 12.06 29.08 11.57
N LYS A 84 11.19 30.07 11.75
CA LYS A 84 11.36 31.14 12.76
C LYS A 84 11.08 30.69 14.20
N SER A 85 10.53 29.50 14.38
CA SER A 85 10.17 28.95 15.68
C SER A 85 10.37 27.43 15.69
N PRO A 86 11.23 26.91 16.58
CA PRO A 86 11.39 25.47 16.78
C PRO A 86 10.09 24.76 17.20
N ALA A 87 9.19 25.44 17.92
CA ALA A 87 7.89 24.87 18.31
C ALA A 87 6.98 24.68 17.10
N TYR A 88 6.90 25.69 16.22
CA TYR A 88 6.12 25.59 14.98
C TYR A 88 6.72 24.57 14.01
N PHE A 89 8.05 24.49 13.94
CA PHE A 89 8.75 23.42 13.22
C PHE A 89 8.36 22.04 13.72
N ASN A 90 8.36 21.83 15.05
CA ASN A 90 8.00 20.55 15.66
C ASN A 90 6.59 20.10 15.27
N SER A 91 5.60 21.01 15.37
CA SER A 91 4.23 20.73 14.95
C SER A 91 4.16 20.39 13.46
N CYS A 92 4.75 21.22 12.59
CA CYS A 92 4.73 20.99 11.16
C CYS A 92 5.43 19.69 10.75
N TYR A 93 6.52 19.33 11.43
CA TYR A 93 7.26 18.10 11.20
C TYR A 93 6.42 16.89 11.61
N LYS A 94 5.79 16.95 12.79
CA LYS A 94 4.89 15.88 13.27
C LYS A 94 3.67 15.72 12.37
N ASP A 95 3.04 16.81 11.96
CA ASP A 95 1.90 16.79 11.05
C ASP A 95 2.25 16.12 9.71
N ARG A 96 3.50 16.30 9.25
CA ARG A 96 3.97 15.76 7.97
C ARG A 96 4.44 14.31 8.06
N PHE A 97 5.18 13.95 9.10
CA PHE A 97 5.90 12.68 9.20
C PHE A 97 5.34 11.73 10.26
N GLY A 98 4.30 12.12 11.00
CA GLY A 98 3.67 11.31 12.05
C GLY A 98 4.46 11.22 13.36
N CYS A 99 5.72 11.65 13.38
CA CYS A 99 6.58 11.69 14.56
C CYS A 99 7.29 13.05 14.71
N THR A 100 7.75 13.37 15.91
CA THR A 100 8.53 14.57 16.18
C THR A 100 9.96 14.44 15.60
N PRO A 101 10.65 15.55 15.30
CA PRO A 101 12.07 15.54 14.92
C PRO A 101 12.96 14.78 15.91
N GLY A 102 12.63 14.85 17.21
CA GLY A 102 13.37 14.16 18.25
C GLY A 102 13.15 12.66 18.24
N GLU A 103 11.92 12.21 18.05
CA GLU A 103 11.60 10.79 17.82
C GLU A 103 12.28 10.29 16.55
N ALA A 104 12.21 11.06 15.45
CA ALA A 104 12.87 10.71 14.20
C ALA A 104 14.39 10.58 14.33
N ARG A 105 15.04 11.43 15.14
CA ARG A 105 16.47 11.30 15.46
C ARG A 105 16.76 10.12 16.36
N ALA A 106 15.96 9.92 17.41
CA ALA A 106 16.13 8.80 18.34
C ALA A 106 16.01 7.45 17.61
N SER A 107 15.03 7.32 16.71
CA SER A 107 14.86 6.13 15.85
C SER A 107 15.99 5.95 14.83
N ALA A 108 16.74 7.01 14.50
CA ALA A 108 17.92 6.93 13.65
C ALA A 108 19.23 6.71 14.43
N GLN A 109 19.21 6.85 15.76
CA GLN A 109 20.36 6.73 16.68
C GLN A 109 20.30 5.50 17.62
N ASP A 110 19.24 4.69 17.58
CA ASP A 110 19.15 3.37 18.25
C ASP A 110 19.72 2.27 17.32
N ASP A 111 20.94 1.71 17.44
CA ASP A 111 21.62 0.97 18.53
C ASP A 111 21.53 1.54 19.97
N THR A 112 20.48 1.18 20.73
CA THR A 112 20.22 1.75 22.07
C THR A 112 21.10 1.20 23.20
N PRO A 113 21.37 2.00 24.26
CA PRO A 113 20.85 1.60 25.59
C PRO A 113 20.33 2.73 26.52
N ILE A 114 19.15 2.43 27.10
CA ILE A 114 18.58 2.68 28.46
C ILE A 114 18.21 4.12 28.92
N ILE A 115 16.89 4.31 29.09
CA ILE A 115 16.19 5.37 29.84
C ILE A 115 16.36 5.17 31.36
N LYS A 116 16.66 6.25 32.11
CA LYS A 116 16.48 6.29 33.57
C LYS A 116 15.05 6.71 33.94
N LEU A 117 14.26 5.79 34.49
CA LEU A 117 13.13 6.08 35.38
C LEU A 117 13.19 5.11 36.57
N GLU A 118 12.98 5.61 37.78
CA GLU A 118 13.22 4.86 39.02
C GLU A 118 12.19 3.73 39.30
N PRO A 119 12.60 2.60 39.93
CA PRO A 119 11.82 1.37 39.96
C PRO A 119 10.90 1.20 41.18
N LYS A 120 9.73 0.58 40.97
CA LYS A 120 8.98 -0.17 42.00
C LYS A 120 9.64 -1.54 42.21
N ARG A 121 9.72 -1.98 43.47
CA ARG A 121 10.55 -3.10 43.94
C ARG A 121 9.79 -4.45 43.83
N TYR A 122 10.28 -5.37 43.00
CA TYR A 122 9.77 -6.75 42.87
C TYR A 122 10.71 -7.78 43.53
N SER A 123 10.17 -8.97 43.88
CA SER A 123 10.91 -10.00 44.61
C SER A 123 11.94 -10.74 43.75
N LYS A 124 13.04 -11.19 44.37
CA LYS A 124 14.21 -11.76 43.68
C LYS A 124 13.92 -13.03 42.88
N SER A 125 12.93 -13.84 43.28
CA SER A 125 12.54 -15.06 42.55
C SER A 125 11.79 -14.75 41.25
N ILE A 126 10.95 -13.71 41.26
CA ILE A 126 10.26 -13.21 40.06
C ILE A 126 11.27 -12.59 39.08
N LEU A 127 12.25 -11.83 39.60
CA LEU A 127 13.34 -11.26 38.80
C LEU A 127 14.20 -12.32 38.12
N LEU A 128 14.50 -13.45 38.79
CA LEU A 128 15.31 -14.53 38.21
C LEU A 128 14.53 -15.31 37.14
N GLY A 129 13.24 -15.56 37.35
CA GLY A 129 12.38 -16.19 36.35
C GLY A 129 12.21 -15.34 35.10
N ILE A 130 11.98 -14.03 35.27
CA ILE A 130 11.88 -13.06 34.17
C ILE A 130 13.22 -12.92 33.44
N ALA A 131 14.35 -12.85 34.14
CA ALA A 131 15.67 -12.77 33.51
C ALA A 131 15.99 -14.00 32.67
N THR A 132 15.63 -15.20 33.14
CA THR A 132 15.87 -16.45 32.40
C THR A 132 14.98 -16.53 31.15
N PHE A 133 13.70 -16.14 31.27
CA PHE A 133 12.79 -16.07 30.13
C PHE A 133 13.21 -15.01 29.11
N LEU A 134 13.62 -13.83 29.56
CA LEU A 134 14.13 -12.76 28.68
C LEU A 134 15.42 -13.16 27.98
N VAL A 135 16.33 -13.88 28.63
CA VAL A 135 17.53 -14.41 27.95
C VAL A 135 17.14 -15.43 26.88
N LEU A 136 16.15 -16.30 27.12
CA LEU A 136 15.66 -17.24 26.10
C LEU A 136 14.91 -16.55 24.95
N VAL A 137 14.12 -15.52 25.24
CA VAL A 137 13.45 -14.67 24.25
C VAL A 137 14.47 -13.86 23.44
N LEU A 138 15.52 -13.36 24.07
CA LEU A 138 16.59 -12.63 23.39
C LEU A 138 17.49 -13.56 22.58
N VAL A 139 17.77 -14.77 23.03
CA VAL A 139 18.51 -15.77 22.24
C VAL A 139 17.67 -16.25 21.05
N SER A 140 16.38 -16.50 21.24
CA SER A 140 15.48 -16.87 20.14
C SER A 140 15.25 -15.71 19.17
N ALA A 141 15.04 -14.48 19.66
CA ALA A 141 14.94 -13.28 18.84
C ALA A 141 16.26 -12.99 18.11
N PHE A 142 17.43 -13.20 18.72
CA PHE A 142 18.73 -13.06 18.07
C PHE A 142 18.97 -14.13 16.99
N TYR A 143 18.42 -15.33 17.17
CA TYR A 143 18.39 -16.36 16.12
C TYR A 143 17.39 -16.04 15.00
N PHE A 144 16.27 -15.38 15.29
CA PHE A 144 15.20 -15.10 14.31
C PHE A 144 15.28 -13.74 13.60
N SER A 145 15.83 -12.69 14.22
CA SER A 145 16.07 -11.38 13.58
C SER A 145 17.46 -11.30 12.94
N GLY A 146 18.39 -12.13 13.41
CA GLY A 146 19.69 -12.32 12.80
C GLY A 146 19.66 -13.27 11.61
N SER A 147 18.66 -14.15 11.44
CA SER A 147 18.69 -15.16 10.37
C SER A 147 18.59 -14.56 8.97
N THR A 148 17.79 -13.51 8.76
CA THR A 148 17.59 -12.92 7.43
C THR A 148 18.75 -12.00 7.00
N TYR A 149 19.43 -11.34 7.94
CA TYR A 149 20.61 -10.50 7.66
C TYR A 149 21.94 -11.28 7.75
N ARG A 150 22.08 -12.28 8.64
CA ARG A 150 23.28 -13.16 8.66
C ARG A 150 23.34 -14.15 7.51
N GLN A 151 22.21 -14.63 6.98
CA GLN A 151 22.23 -15.44 5.76
C GLN A 151 22.74 -14.68 4.53
N LEU A 152 22.81 -13.35 4.59
CA LEU A 152 23.33 -12.50 3.52
C LEU A 152 24.81 -12.12 3.72
N GLU A 153 25.44 -12.37 4.86
CA GLU A 153 26.87 -12.10 5.08
C GLU A 153 27.73 -13.37 5.01
N ASP A 154 27.18 -14.52 5.40
CA ASP A 154 27.90 -15.78 5.34
C ASP A 154 27.62 -16.52 4.03
N GLU A 155 28.51 -16.31 3.03
CA GLU A 155 29.21 -17.38 2.27
C GLU A 155 29.76 -16.99 0.88
N ASN A 156 29.58 -15.76 0.36
CA ASN A 156 30.28 -15.34 -0.87
C ASN A 156 30.52 -13.82 -0.96
N PRO A 157 31.62 -13.36 -1.60
CA PRO A 157 31.78 -11.94 -1.91
C PRO A 157 30.67 -11.51 -2.87
N LYS A 158 29.81 -10.59 -2.42
CA LYS A 158 28.71 -10.07 -3.24
C LYS A 158 29.24 -9.31 -4.44
N THR A 159 28.74 -9.64 -5.63
CA THR A 159 29.06 -8.94 -6.86
C THR A 159 28.52 -7.50 -6.83
N GLU A 160 29.07 -6.62 -7.67
CA GLU A 160 28.55 -5.26 -7.81
C GLU A 160 27.07 -5.25 -8.21
N ALA A 161 26.65 -6.21 -9.04
CA ALA A 161 25.28 -6.38 -9.48
C ALA A 161 24.33 -6.72 -8.31
N GLU A 162 24.72 -7.63 -7.42
CA GLU A 162 23.95 -8.02 -6.23
C GLU A 162 23.82 -6.86 -5.24
N VAL A 163 24.91 -6.15 -4.98
CA VAL A 163 24.90 -4.98 -4.07
C VAL A 163 23.97 -3.89 -4.59
N ALA A 164 24.02 -3.62 -5.90
CA ALA A 164 23.13 -2.65 -6.52
C ALA A 164 21.66 -3.09 -6.45
N TYR A 165 21.37 -4.36 -6.75
CA TYR A 165 20.00 -4.90 -6.67
C TYR A 165 19.41 -4.79 -5.26
N VAL A 166 20.14 -5.19 -4.22
CA VAL A 166 19.66 -5.11 -2.83
C VAL A 166 19.34 -3.67 -2.42
N LYS A 167 20.13 -2.69 -2.87
CA LYS A 167 19.83 -1.26 -2.66
C LYS A 167 18.55 -0.84 -3.36
N GLY A 168 18.31 -1.36 -4.57
CA GLY A 168 17.04 -1.18 -5.29
C GLY A 168 15.85 -1.73 -4.51
N GLN A 169 15.94 -2.99 -4.06
CA GLN A 169 14.87 -3.65 -3.28
C GLN A 169 14.52 -2.87 -2.00
N HIS A 170 15.52 -2.37 -1.26
CA HIS A 170 15.26 -1.57 -0.06
C HIS A 170 14.43 -0.31 -0.35
N LEU A 171 14.69 0.36 -1.48
CA LEU A 171 13.96 1.57 -1.89
C LEU A 171 12.55 1.24 -2.41
N MET A 172 12.33 0.04 -2.93
CA MET A 172 11.03 -0.41 -3.41
C MET A 172 9.97 -0.40 -2.30
N TYR A 173 10.35 -0.76 -1.07
CA TYR A 173 9.45 -0.82 0.09
C TYR A 173 9.00 0.54 0.65
N GLN A 174 9.49 1.66 0.09
CA GLN A 174 9.06 3.00 0.51
C GLN A 174 7.83 3.50 -0.24
N PHE A 175 7.46 2.86 -1.37
CA PHE A 175 6.26 3.16 -2.16
C PHE A 175 6.05 4.65 -2.50
N THR A 176 7.13 5.39 -2.81
CA THR A 176 7.01 6.76 -3.31
C THR A 176 7.51 6.87 -4.75
N PRO A 177 7.02 7.84 -5.54
CA PRO A 177 7.54 8.06 -6.89
C PRO A 177 9.06 8.26 -6.92
N GLU A 178 9.62 8.97 -5.95
CA GLU A 178 11.06 9.18 -5.84
C GLU A 178 11.81 7.90 -5.45
N SER A 179 11.23 7.07 -4.59
CA SER A 179 11.84 5.80 -4.18
C SER A 179 11.87 4.81 -5.34
N PHE A 180 10.79 4.72 -6.12
CA PHE A 180 10.72 3.92 -7.34
C PHE A 180 11.74 4.38 -8.39
N GLN A 181 11.88 5.70 -8.60
CA GLN A 181 12.88 6.21 -9.52
C GLN A 181 14.30 5.82 -9.10
N LYS A 182 14.64 5.98 -7.82
CA LYS A 182 15.96 5.59 -7.30
C LYS A 182 16.17 4.08 -7.35
N ALA A 183 15.13 3.28 -7.08
CA ALA A 183 15.19 1.83 -7.20
C ALA A 183 15.50 1.42 -8.64
N ALA A 184 14.84 2.03 -9.63
CA ALA A 184 15.14 1.82 -11.05
C ALA A 184 16.60 2.14 -11.39
N ASP A 185 17.13 3.26 -10.90
CA ASP A 185 18.55 3.63 -11.11
C ASP A 185 19.50 2.55 -10.57
N TYR A 186 19.18 1.94 -9.43
CA TYR A 186 19.97 0.86 -8.86
C TYR A 186 19.83 -0.46 -9.63
N TYR A 187 18.64 -0.80 -10.12
CA TYR A 187 18.48 -1.96 -11.00
C TYR A 187 19.23 -1.77 -12.33
N TYR A 188 19.23 -0.58 -12.92
CA TYR A 188 20.04 -0.30 -14.10
C TYR A 188 21.54 -0.36 -13.82
N LYS A 189 22.01 0.09 -12.65
CA LYS A 189 23.41 -0.12 -12.23
C LYS A 189 23.74 -1.60 -12.07
N SER A 190 22.83 -2.38 -11.50
CA SER A 190 22.99 -3.83 -11.40
C SER A 190 23.15 -4.47 -12.78
N LEU A 191 22.28 -4.11 -13.74
CA LEU A 191 22.34 -4.60 -15.12
C LEU A 191 23.55 -4.10 -15.92
N ALA A 192 24.12 -2.95 -15.55
CA ALA A 192 25.37 -2.46 -16.13
C ALA A 192 26.58 -3.27 -15.65
N ALA A 193 26.54 -3.79 -14.42
CA ALA A 193 27.57 -4.67 -13.87
C ALA A 193 27.40 -6.12 -14.38
N ASP A 194 26.16 -6.60 -14.49
CA ASP A 194 25.82 -7.90 -15.07
C ASP A 194 24.48 -7.83 -15.81
N THR A 195 24.53 -7.84 -17.15
CA THR A 195 23.35 -7.76 -18.01
C THR A 195 22.43 -8.98 -17.91
N ASN A 196 22.94 -10.10 -17.40
CA ASN A 196 22.17 -11.33 -17.18
C ASN A 196 21.63 -11.45 -15.74
N TYR A 197 21.76 -10.40 -14.91
CA TYR A 197 21.26 -10.41 -13.55
C TYR A 197 19.71 -10.32 -13.52
N THR A 198 19.06 -11.47 -13.71
CA THR A 198 17.61 -11.66 -13.84
C THR A 198 16.77 -10.92 -12.80
N PRO A 199 17.11 -10.92 -11.49
CA PRO A 199 16.29 -10.24 -10.46
C PRO A 199 16.09 -8.73 -10.72
N SER A 200 17.06 -8.05 -11.36
CA SER A 200 16.95 -6.62 -11.64
C SER A 200 15.93 -6.30 -12.74
N TYR A 201 15.70 -7.21 -13.69
CA TYR A 201 14.59 -7.07 -14.63
C TYR A 201 13.24 -7.20 -13.91
N ILE A 202 13.12 -8.08 -12.92
CA ILE A 202 11.90 -8.20 -12.13
C ILE A 202 11.66 -6.96 -11.27
N GLY A 203 12.69 -6.41 -10.62
CA GLY A 203 12.55 -5.15 -9.90
C GLY A 203 12.06 -4.01 -10.79
N LEU A 204 12.55 -3.91 -12.03
CA LEU A 204 12.05 -2.95 -13.02
C LEU A 204 10.59 -3.24 -13.43
N ALA A 205 10.22 -4.51 -13.59
CA ALA A 205 8.85 -4.90 -13.90
C ALA A 205 7.88 -4.52 -12.77
N GLU A 206 8.28 -4.78 -11.52
CA GLU A 206 7.52 -4.44 -10.31
C GLU A 206 7.36 -2.93 -10.15
N ILE A 207 8.39 -2.12 -10.41
CA ILE A 207 8.25 -0.65 -10.43
C ILE A 207 7.17 -0.22 -11.41
N ASN A 208 7.22 -0.73 -12.65
CA ASN A 208 6.23 -0.37 -13.65
C ASN A 208 4.82 -0.81 -13.20
N TYR A 209 4.70 -1.96 -12.56
CA TYR A 209 3.43 -2.45 -12.00
C TYR A 209 2.88 -1.58 -10.86
N TYR A 210 3.69 -1.29 -9.85
CA TYR A 210 3.24 -0.64 -8.61
C TYR A 210 3.26 0.89 -8.67
N SER A 211 3.98 1.50 -9.62
CA SER A 211 4.14 2.96 -9.74
C SER A 211 2.84 3.76 -9.82
N CYS A 212 1.73 3.13 -10.22
CA CYS A 212 0.43 3.79 -10.34
C CYS A 212 -0.69 3.06 -9.57
N TYR A 213 -0.36 2.11 -8.69
CA TYR A 213 -1.34 1.33 -7.93
C TYR A 213 -2.36 2.28 -7.23
N PRO A 214 -3.67 1.98 -7.27
CA PRO A 214 -4.34 0.75 -7.69
C PRO A 214 -4.65 0.64 -9.20
N ARG A 215 -4.03 1.50 -10.02
CA ARG A 215 -4.19 1.52 -11.48
C ARG A 215 -2.88 1.15 -12.15
N ILE A 216 -2.95 0.78 -13.41
CA ILE A 216 -1.76 0.69 -14.25
C ILE A 216 -2.09 1.25 -15.63
N SER A 217 -1.22 2.13 -16.12
CA SER A 217 -1.36 2.63 -17.49
C SER A 217 -1.01 1.51 -18.46
N LYS A 218 -1.59 1.53 -19.67
CA LYS A 218 -1.21 0.61 -20.74
C LYS A 218 0.30 0.64 -21.03
N GLU A 219 0.91 1.83 -20.96
CA GLU A 219 2.35 1.99 -21.15
C GLU A 219 3.15 1.27 -20.06
N ASN A 220 2.77 1.42 -18.79
CA ASN A 220 3.44 0.77 -17.68
C ASN A 220 3.24 -0.75 -17.71
N SER A 221 2.04 -1.22 -18.05
CA SER A 221 1.77 -2.66 -18.24
C SER A 221 2.67 -3.26 -19.32
N LEU A 222 2.79 -2.62 -20.48
CA LEU A 222 3.70 -3.05 -21.56
C LEU A 222 5.18 -3.03 -21.15
N LYS A 223 5.60 -2.06 -20.34
CA LYS A 223 6.97 -2.01 -19.80
C LYS A 223 7.22 -3.14 -18.79
N ALA A 224 6.27 -3.40 -17.91
CA ALA A 224 6.35 -4.49 -16.95
C ALA A 224 6.44 -5.84 -17.67
N GLU A 225 5.57 -6.07 -18.67
CA GLU A 225 5.60 -7.27 -19.52
C GLU A 225 6.96 -7.40 -20.22
N LYS A 226 7.46 -6.32 -20.83
CA LYS A 226 8.76 -6.31 -21.50
C LYS A 226 9.88 -6.78 -20.57
N HIS A 227 9.96 -6.23 -19.36
CA HIS A 227 11.01 -6.59 -18.41
C HIS A 227 10.88 -8.04 -17.92
N ALA A 228 9.65 -8.51 -17.63
CA ALA A 228 9.42 -9.91 -17.30
C ALA A 228 9.85 -10.85 -18.45
N ARG A 229 9.58 -10.49 -19.70
CA ARG A 229 10.05 -11.26 -20.87
C ARG A 229 11.56 -11.21 -21.06
N GLN A 230 12.23 -10.12 -20.70
CA GLN A 230 13.69 -10.05 -20.70
C GLN A 230 14.29 -11.01 -19.66
N ALA A 231 13.68 -11.11 -18.47
CA ALA A 231 14.05 -12.11 -17.47
C ALA A 231 13.91 -13.54 -18.02
N LEU A 232 12.77 -13.85 -18.66
CA LEU A 232 12.54 -15.17 -19.27
C LEU A 232 13.46 -15.49 -20.46
N ALA A 233 14.04 -14.49 -21.11
CA ALA A 233 15.01 -14.71 -22.18
C ALA A 233 16.37 -15.19 -21.64
N ILE A 234 16.67 -14.88 -20.37
CA ILE A 234 17.89 -15.29 -19.67
C ILE A 234 17.65 -16.62 -18.95
N ASP A 235 16.55 -16.69 -18.21
CA ASP A 235 16.12 -17.87 -17.47
C ASP A 235 14.63 -18.11 -17.72
N SER A 236 14.34 -19.08 -18.60
CA SER A 236 12.97 -19.41 -19.00
C SER A 236 12.12 -19.98 -17.87
N ASP A 237 12.75 -20.41 -16.78
CA ASP A 237 12.05 -20.99 -15.64
C ASP A 237 11.92 -20.01 -14.46
N TYR A 238 12.34 -18.74 -14.63
CA TYR A 238 12.32 -17.75 -13.54
C TYR A 238 10.90 -17.47 -13.02
N SER A 239 10.62 -17.92 -11.80
CA SER A 239 9.26 -17.95 -11.24
C SER A 239 8.62 -16.56 -11.16
N GLU A 240 9.36 -15.55 -10.71
CA GLU A 240 8.85 -14.20 -10.54
C GLU A 240 8.51 -13.53 -11.87
N ALA A 241 9.18 -13.91 -12.96
CA ALA A 241 8.85 -13.41 -14.29
C ALA A 241 7.47 -13.92 -14.74
N HIS A 242 7.24 -15.23 -14.57
CA HIS A 242 5.94 -15.84 -14.80
C HIS A 242 4.85 -15.25 -13.89
N ARG A 243 5.16 -14.99 -12.61
CA ARG A 243 4.23 -14.30 -11.69
C ARG A 243 3.79 -12.93 -12.22
N ILE A 244 4.74 -12.09 -12.65
CA ILE A 244 4.42 -10.74 -13.17
C ILE A 244 3.58 -10.82 -14.44
N LEU A 245 3.91 -11.74 -15.36
CA LEU A 245 3.07 -11.96 -16.55
C LEU A 245 1.66 -12.43 -16.18
N GLY A 246 1.54 -13.35 -15.21
CA GLY A 246 0.27 -13.80 -14.67
C GLY A 246 -0.55 -12.64 -14.10
N MET A 247 0.06 -11.76 -13.31
CA MET A 247 -0.58 -10.57 -12.75
C MET A 247 -1.06 -9.60 -13.84
N ILE A 248 -0.26 -9.36 -14.88
CA ILE A 248 -0.63 -8.49 -16.00
C ILE A 248 -1.83 -9.06 -16.76
N TYR A 249 -1.77 -10.33 -17.14
CA TYR A 249 -2.87 -10.99 -17.85
C TYR A 249 -4.13 -11.11 -17.00
N TYR A 250 -3.98 -11.29 -15.69
CA TYR A 250 -5.07 -11.36 -14.73
C TYR A 250 -5.74 -9.98 -14.51
N GLN A 251 -4.97 -8.95 -14.14
CA GLN A 251 -5.55 -7.70 -13.63
C GLN A 251 -5.67 -6.61 -14.70
N CYS A 252 -4.87 -6.67 -15.77
CA CYS A 252 -4.80 -5.61 -16.78
C CYS A 252 -5.52 -6.00 -18.08
N ASP A 253 -5.12 -7.13 -18.66
CA ASP A 253 -5.52 -7.51 -20.02
C ASP A 253 -6.75 -8.42 -20.06
N TRP A 254 -7.06 -9.07 -18.93
CA TRP A 254 -8.17 -10.03 -18.81
C TRP A 254 -8.04 -11.21 -19.77
N HIS A 255 -6.81 -11.70 -19.92
CA HIS A 255 -6.47 -12.93 -20.65
C HIS A 255 -6.41 -14.11 -19.67
N TRP A 256 -7.58 -14.58 -19.22
CA TRP A 256 -7.71 -15.49 -18.07
C TRP A 256 -6.97 -16.82 -18.22
N GLU A 257 -7.05 -17.44 -19.41
CA GLU A 257 -6.35 -18.71 -19.68
C GLU A 257 -4.83 -18.52 -19.60
N THR A 258 -4.30 -17.50 -20.29
CA THR A 258 -2.87 -17.17 -20.26
C THR A 258 -2.41 -16.80 -18.85
N ALA A 259 -3.22 -16.05 -18.08
CA ALA A 259 -2.89 -15.75 -16.69
C ALA A 259 -2.75 -17.02 -15.84
N SER A 260 -3.68 -17.97 -15.99
CA SER A 260 -3.64 -19.25 -15.29
C SER A 260 -2.39 -20.05 -15.63
N GLU A 261 -2.04 -20.15 -16.93
CA GLU A 261 -0.82 -20.82 -17.39
C GLU A 261 0.43 -20.21 -16.77
N GLN A 262 0.53 -18.87 -16.75
CA GLN A 262 1.68 -18.18 -16.16
C GLN A 262 1.79 -18.42 -14.65
N PHE A 263 0.68 -18.38 -13.91
CA PHE A 263 0.70 -18.72 -12.48
C PHE A 263 1.11 -20.18 -12.23
N GLN A 264 0.63 -21.12 -13.06
CA GLN A 264 1.03 -22.53 -12.97
C GLN A 264 2.52 -22.73 -13.27
N LEU A 265 3.07 -22.05 -14.28
CA LEU A 265 4.50 -22.09 -14.60
C LEU A 265 5.34 -21.53 -13.45
N SER A 266 4.92 -20.41 -12.86
CA SER A 266 5.58 -19.84 -11.68
C SER A 266 5.61 -20.85 -10.52
N LEU A 267 4.49 -21.46 -10.15
CA LEU A 267 4.45 -22.44 -9.04
C LEU A 267 5.11 -23.78 -9.38
N LYS A 268 5.20 -24.14 -10.66
CA LYS A 268 5.97 -25.32 -11.09
C LYS A 268 7.46 -25.12 -10.83
N ASN A 269 7.96 -23.91 -11.06
CA ASN A 269 9.39 -23.60 -10.96
C ASN A 269 9.79 -23.20 -9.53
N ASP A 270 8.90 -22.52 -8.80
CA ASP A 270 9.04 -22.26 -7.37
C ASP A 270 7.68 -22.48 -6.67
N PRO A 271 7.45 -23.68 -6.11
CA PRO A 271 6.22 -24.00 -5.39
C PRO A 271 5.96 -23.11 -4.16
N ASN A 272 7.00 -22.47 -3.61
CA ASN A 272 6.94 -21.67 -2.38
C ASN A 272 6.81 -20.17 -2.67
N ASN A 273 6.62 -19.77 -3.94
CA ASN A 273 6.46 -18.36 -4.29
C ASN A 273 5.15 -17.80 -3.70
N CYS A 274 5.24 -17.22 -2.51
CA CYS A 274 4.06 -16.81 -1.74
C CYS A 274 3.23 -15.73 -2.46
N MET A 275 3.89 -14.86 -3.23
CA MET A 275 3.19 -13.85 -4.04
C MET A 275 2.42 -14.48 -5.19
N THR A 276 2.97 -15.49 -5.87
CA THR A 276 2.23 -16.25 -6.89
C THR A 276 1.05 -16.99 -6.27
N GLN A 277 1.25 -17.64 -5.13
CA GLN A 277 0.17 -18.32 -4.40
C GLN A 277 -0.96 -17.34 -4.03
N PHE A 278 -0.64 -16.13 -3.58
CA PHE A 278 -1.61 -15.07 -3.30
C PHE A 278 -2.41 -14.65 -4.54
N TYR A 279 -1.73 -14.23 -5.61
CA TYR A 279 -2.42 -13.76 -6.82
C TYR A 279 -3.18 -14.88 -7.52
N PHE A 280 -2.66 -16.10 -7.51
CA PHE A 280 -3.36 -17.24 -8.06
C PHE A 280 -4.53 -17.67 -7.17
N GLY A 281 -4.43 -17.54 -5.84
CA GLY A 281 -5.54 -17.72 -4.90
C GLY A 281 -6.67 -16.72 -5.14
N HIS A 282 -6.33 -15.45 -5.40
CA HIS A 282 -7.27 -14.43 -5.87
C HIS A 282 -7.95 -14.86 -7.18
N PHE A 283 -7.17 -15.24 -8.19
CA PHE A 283 -7.70 -15.69 -9.49
C PHE A 283 -8.64 -16.90 -9.34
N GLN A 284 -8.24 -17.92 -8.58
CA GLN A 284 -9.04 -19.11 -8.35
C GLN A 284 -10.36 -18.75 -7.63
N THR A 285 -10.31 -17.87 -6.64
CA THR A 285 -11.51 -17.40 -5.91
C THR A 285 -12.44 -16.59 -6.81
N PHE A 286 -11.91 -15.56 -7.47
CA PHE A 286 -12.75 -14.51 -8.06
C PHE A 286 -12.97 -14.60 -9.57
N VAL A 287 -12.17 -15.40 -10.29
CA VAL A 287 -12.33 -15.60 -11.73
C VAL A 287 -12.93 -16.97 -12.01
N THR A 288 -12.35 -18.02 -11.42
CA THR A 288 -12.77 -19.40 -11.70
C THR A 288 -13.87 -19.91 -10.77
N GLY A 289 -14.01 -19.31 -9.58
CA GLY A 289 -14.90 -19.83 -8.54
C GLY A 289 -14.43 -21.14 -7.90
N ASN A 290 -13.21 -21.61 -8.18
CA ASN A 290 -12.65 -22.83 -7.59
C ASN A 290 -12.11 -22.56 -6.18
N LEU A 291 -13.04 -22.47 -5.22
CA LEU A 291 -12.76 -22.13 -3.83
C LEU A 291 -11.84 -23.17 -3.15
N GLN A 292 -11.94 -24.44 -3.54
CA GLN A 292 -11.07 -25.50 -3.00
C GLN A 292 -9.61 -25.32 -3.43
N ALA A 293 -9.35 -25.08 -4.71
CA ALA A 293 -8.00 -24.84 -5.20
C ALA A 293 -7.42 -23.54 -4.60
N ALA A 294 -8.25 -22.49 -4.54
CA ALA A 294 -7.88 -21.24 -3.93
C ALA A 294 -7.50 -21.40 -2.45
N ARG A 295 -8.25 -22.21 -1.68
CA ARG A 295 -7.99 -22.40 -0.24
C ARG A 295 -6.59 -22.95 0.03
N SER A 296 -6.17 -23.96 -0.74
CA SER A 296 -4.82 -24.53 -0.64
C SER A 296 -3.74 -23.50 -0.95
N LEU A 297 -3.93 -22.68 -1.99
CA LEU A 297 -2.99 -21.61 -2.34
C LEU A 297 -2.86 -20.57 -1.23
N ILE A 298 -3.98 -20.12 -0.64
CA ILE A 298 -3.97 -19.09 0.40
C ILE A 298 -3.32 -19.60 1.69
N GLU A 299 -3.60 -20.85 2.09
CA GLU A 299 -2.94 -21.42 3.29
C GLU A 299 -1.43 -21.59 3.10
N ASN A 300 -1.00 -22.00 1.90
CA ASN A 300 0.43 -22.05 1.60
C ASN A 300 1.05 -20.65 1.61
N ALA A 301 0.37 -19.64 1.06
CA ALA A 301 0.88 -18.27 1.05
C ALA A 301 1.07 -17.71 2.47
N LYS A 302 0.13 -18.02 3.38
CA LYS A 302 0.23 -17.69 4.81
C LYS A 302 1.37 -18.42 5.50
N ALA A 303 1.61 -19.69 5.16
CA ALA A 303 2.69 -20.49 5.74
C ALA A 303 4.08 -19.96 5.33
N GLU A 304 4.26 -19.61 4.06
CA GLU A 304 5.53 -19.10 3.53
C GLU A 304 5.78 -17.63 3.93
N CYS A 305 4.73 -16.80 3.95
CA CYS A 305 4.82 -15.36 4.18
C CYS A 305 3.77 -14.89 5.21
N PRO A 306 3.92 -15.23 6.51
CA PRO A 306 2.91 -15.01 7.55
C PRO A 306 2.73 -13.55 7.96
N ILE A 307 3.66 -12.67 7.60
CA ILE A 307 3.58 -11.24 7.95
C ILE A 307 2.87 -10.41 6.88
N PHE A 308 2.52 -11.01 5.74
CA PHE A 308 1.88 -10.27 4.65
C PHE A 308 0.36 -10.24 4.85
N ILE A 309 -0.14 -9.07 5.28
CA ILE A 309 -1.52 -8.89 5.75
C ILE A 309 -2.60 -9.28 4.72
N TYR A 310 -2.31 -9.08 3.43
CA TYR A 310 -3.26 -9.34 2.36
C TYR A 310 -3.59 -10.82 2.19
N HIS A 311 -2.73 -11.74 2.65
CA HIS A 311 -3.07 -13.18 2.69
C HIS A 311 -4.26 -13.45 3.60
N TYR A 312 -4.33 -12.77 4.73
CA TYR A 312 -5.42 -12.90 5.71
C TYR A 312 -6.68 -12.19 5.23
N LEU A 313 -6.55 -11.03 4.57
CA LEU A 313 -7.68 -10.34 3.95
C LEU A 313 -8.32 -11.19 2.83
N LEU A 314 -7.51 -11.74 1.91
CA LEU A 314 -7.99 -12.68 0.89
C LEU A 314 -8.64 -13.93 1.53
N SER A 315 -8.02 -14.49 2.57
CA SER A 315 -8.60 -15.62 3.30
C SER A 315 -9.99 -15.29 3.86
N ALA A 316 -10.13 -14.11 4.48
CA ALA A 316 -11.40 -13.64 5.00
C ALA A 316 -12.43 -13.43 3.90
N GLU A 317 -12.07 -12.77 2.79
CA GLU A 317 -12.96 -12.57 1.65
C GLU A 317 -13.49 -13.91 1.10
N GLN A 318 -12.62 -14.92 0.96
CA GLN A 318 -13.04 -16.25 0.54
C GLN A 318 -14.01 -16.91 1.54
N TYR A 319 -13.74 -16.81 2.85
CA TYR A 319 -14.67 -17.34 3.87
C TYR A 319 -16.02 -16.60 3.87
N ILE A 320 -16.04 -15.31 3.52
CA ILE A 320 -17.30 -14.57 3.34
C ILE A 320 -18.08 -15.12 2.15
N VAL A 321 -17.42 -15.39 1.01
CA VAL A 321 -18.05 -16.04 -0.16
C VAL A 321 -18.62 -17.42 0.21
N LEU A 322 -17.93 -18.18 1.07
CA LEU A 322 -18.41 -19.48 1.57
C LEU A 322 -19.51 -19.38 2.65
N GLY A 323 -19.83 -18.18 3.14
CA GLY A 323 -20.72 -17.99 4.29
C GLY A 323 -20.14 -18.45 5.63
N GLU A 324 -18.84 -18.76 5.71
CA GLU A 324 -18.12 -19.22 6.90
C GLU A 324 -17.66 -18.04 7.77
N TYR A 325 -18.62 -17.21 8.19
CA TYR A 325 -18.37 -15.90 8.81
C TYR A 325 -17.47 -15.92 10.06
N GLU A 326 -17.56 -16.93 10.92
CA GLU A 326 -16.71 -16.99 12.12
C GLU A 326 -15.24 -17.24 11.77
N LYS A 327 -14.96 -17.99 10.69
CA LYS A 327 -13.59 -18.17 10.18
C LYS A 327 -13.10 -16.87 9.53
N ALA A 328 -13.95 -16.18 8.77
CA ALA A 328 -13.63 -14.86 8.22
C ALA A 328 -13.22 -13.88 9.33
N LEU A 329 -14.01 -13.77 10.40
CA LEU A 329 -13.69 -12.92 11.56
C LEU A 329 -12.37 -13.29 12.23
N SER A 330 -12.02 -14.58 12.28
CA SER A 330 -10.73 -15.04 12.80
C SER A 330 -9.56 -14.56 11.93
N GLU A 331 -9.68 -14.62 10.60
CA GLU A 331 -8.65 -14.14 9.67
C GLU A 331 -8.48 -12.62 9.76
N LEU A 332 -9.59 -11.88 9.88
CA LEU A 332 -9.56 -10.42 10.09
C LEU A 332 -8.94 -10.04 11.43
N ALA A 333 -9.10 -10.86 12.47
CA ALA A 333 -8.41 -10.66 13.74
C ALA A 333 -6.89 -10.84 13.57
N SER A 334 -6.45 -11.88 12.86
CA SER A 334 -5.02 -12.09 12.56
C SER A 334 -4.43 -10.95 11.72
N ALA A 335 -5.16 -10.41 10.74
CA ALA A 335 -4.73 -9.23 9.99
C ALA A 335 -4.45 -8.03 10.92
N LYS A 336 -5.36 -7.73 11.85
CA LYS A 336 -5.18 -6.63 12.82
C LYS A 336 -4.06 -6.87 13.84
N GLU A 337 -3.70 -8.11 14.11
CA GLU A 337 -2.54 -8.44 14.95
C GLU A 337 -1.22 -8.11 14.24
N ILE A 338 -1.18 -8.30 12.92
CA ILE A 338 -0.02 -7.98 12.07
C ILE A 338 0.15 -6.46 11.94
N ASP A 339 -0.91 -5.73 11.60
CA ASP A 339 -0.89 -4.26 11.56
C ASP A 339 -2.13 -3.66 12.24
N LYS A 340 -1.88 -2.98 13.36
CA LYS A 340 -2.92 -2.32 14.17
C LYS A 340 -3.52 -1.08 13.50
N ASN A 341 -2.91 -0.59 12.42
CA ASN A 341 -3.40 0.55 11.64
C ASN A 341 -4.16 0.12 10.39
N GLU A 342 -4.23 -1.18 10.09
CA GLU A 342 -4.97 -1.71 8.95
C GLU A 342 -6.49 -1.46 9.12
N ALA A 343 -7.11 -0.86 8.10
CA ALA A 343 -8.49 -0.41 8.17
C ALA A 343 -9.49 -1.41 7.56
N ASN A 344 -9.13 -2.10 6.47
CA ASN A 344 -10.04 -2.94 5.68
C ASN A 344 -10.65 -4.07 6.51
N SER A 345 -9.93 -4.58 7.52
CA SER A 345 -10.47 -5.58 8.43
C SER A 345 -11.75 -5.11 9.11
N TYR A 346 -11.82 -3.84 9.51
CA TYR A 346 -13.02 -3.26 10.12
C TYR A 346 -14.16 -3.07 9.11
N TRP A 347 -13.84 -2.80 7.83
CA TRP A 347 -14.85 -2.78 6.77
C TRP A 347 -15.46 -4.17 6.58
N TYR A 348 -14.63 -5.19 6.40
CA TYR A 348 -15.10 -6.56 6.23
C TYR A 348 -15.85 -7.09 7.46
N GLU A 349 -15.41 -6.77 8.69
CA GLU A 349 -16.17 -7.06 9.91
C GLU A 349 -17.56 -6.42 9.87
N SER A 350 -17.66 -5.18 9.41
CA SER A 350 -18.95 -4.50 9.28
C SER A 350 -19.89 -5.25 8.33
N VAL A 351 -19.38 -5.70 7.18
CA VAL A 351 -20.17 -6.46 6.20
C VAL A 351 -20.56 -7.83 6.73
N VAL A 352 -19.63 -8.56 7.37
CA VAL A 352 -19.92 -9.86 8.00
C VAL A 352 -21.02 -9.72 9.06
N PHE A 353 -20.89 -8.76 9.96
CA PHE A 353 -21.91 -8.53 10.98
C PHE A 353 -23.25 -8.10 10.38
N TYR A 354 -23.23 -7.33 9.27
CA TYR A 354 -24.44 -6.99 8.55
C TYR A 354 -25.13 -8.23 7.95
N LYS A 355 -24.39 -9.11 7.26
CA LYS A 355 -24.93 -10.39 6.73
C LYS A 355 -25.43 -11.33 7.83
N GLN A 356 -24.87 -11.26 9.04
CA GLN A 356 -25.35 -11.99 10.22
C GLN A 356 -26.52 -11.30 10.97
N ASN A 357 -27.04 -10.17 10.48
CA ASN A 357 -28.05 -9.33 11.14
C ASN A 357 -27.64 -8.82 12.54
N LYS A 358 -26.33 -8.71 12.81
CA LYS A 358 -25.74 -8.19 14.05
C LYS A 358 -25.45 -6.69 13.91
N ILE A 359 -26.49 -5.88 13.74
CA ILE A 359 -26.38 -4.47 13.29
C ILE A 359 -25.55 -3.58 14.24
N ASP A 360 -25.66 -3.74 15.56
CA ASP A 360 -24.86 -2.96 16.51
C ASP A 360 -23.36 -3.27 16.41
N SER A 361 -22.99 -4.52 16.09
CA SER A 361 -21.59 -4.89 15.84
C SER A 361 -21.11 -4.33 14.50
N ALA A 362 -21.95 -4.36 13.47
CA ALA A 362 -21.63 -3.78 12.16
C ALA A 362 -21.33 -2.28 12.27
N LEU A 363 -22.13 -1.54 13.02
CA LEU A 363 -21.93 -0.12 13.28
C LEU A 363 -20.65 0.18 14.07
N LYS A 364 -20.31 -0.65 15.06
CA LYS A 364 -19.04 -0.51 15.79
C LYS A 364 -17.84 -0.74 14.90
N ALA A 365 -17.88 -1.77 14.05
CA ALA A 365 -16.83 -2.05 13.09
C ALA A 365 -16.68 -0.90 12.09
N LEU A 366 -17.80 -0.38 11.57
CA LEU A 366 -17.79 0.76 10.65
C LEU A 366 -17.26 2.05 11.29
N ALA A 367 -17.55 2.27 12.57
CA ALA A 367 -16.97 3.37 13.34
C ALA A 367 -15.45 3.26 13.46
N SER A 368 -14.93 2.06 13.76
CA SER A 368 -13.49 1.80 13.80
C SER A 368 -12.84 2.00 12.43
N TYR A 369 -13.49 1.54 11.34
CA TYR A 369 -13.03 1.80 9.97
C TYR A 369 -12.90 3.31 9.73
N SER A 370 -13.97 4.06 9.99
CA SER A 370 -14.03 5.52 9.81
C SER A 370 -12.91 6.23 10.57
N GLU A 371 -12.66 5.85 11.83
CA GLU A 371 -11.56 6.41 12.63
C GLU A 371 -10.20 6.13 12.00
N LYS A 372 -9.94 4.89 11.57
CA LYS A 372 -8.66 4.48 10.99
C LYS A 372 -8.36 5.17 9.65
N VAL A 373 -9.38 5.40 8.84
CA VAL A 373 -9.24 6.13 7.57
C VAL A 373 -9.39 7.65 7.73
N GLY A 374 -9.51 8.16 8.96
CA GLY A 374 -9.57 9.60 9.25
C GLY A 374 -10.86 10.27 8.76
N LEU A 375 -11.95 9.51 8.59
CA LEU A 375 -13.27 10.04 8.29
C LEU A 375 -13.97 10.39 9.61
N ALA A 376 -14.22 11.68 9.85
CA ALA A 376 -14.82 12.19 11.08
C ALA A 376 -16.36 12.04 11.10
N ILE A 377 -16.86 10.80 10.93
CA ILE A 377 -18.29 10.53 10.79
C ILE A 377 -18.93 10.22 12.15
N GLU A 378 -19.84 11.08 12.60
CA GLU A 378 -20.62 10.85 13.83
C GLU A 378 -21.83 9.95 13.57
N PHE A 379 -21.70 8.64 13.82
CA PHE A 379 -22.76 7.65 13.58
C PHE A 379 -23.92 7.67 14.60
N LYS A 380 -23.86 8.49 15.66
CA LYS A 380 -24.59 8.23 16.91
C LYS A 380 -26.04 8.73 16.98
N LEU A 381 -26.53 9.54 16.02
CA LEU A 381 -27.77 10.30 16.19
C LEU A 381 -28.81 10.21 15.05
N MET A 382 -28.71 9.24 14.15
CA MET A 382 -29.40 9.38 12.85
C MET A 382 -30.74 8.66 12.64
N SER A 383 -31.13 7.65 13.43
CA SER A 383 -32.47 7.03 13.33
C SER A 383 -32.79 6.07 14.49
N THR A 384 -34.09 5.73 14.66
CA THR A 384 -34.55 4.68 15.60
C THR A 384 -34.46 3.27 15.02
N ASN A 385 -34.50 3.12 13.69
CA ASN A 385 -34.30 1.84 13.01
C ASN A 385 -32.79 1.59 12.79
N GLN A 386 -32.26 0.55 13.43
CA GLN A 386 -30.83 0.26 13.40
C GLN A 386 -30.31 -0.08 11.99
N THR A 387 -31.10 -0.73 11.12
CA THR A 387 -30.70 -1.06 9.74
C THR A 387 -30.60 0.21 8.89
N GLU A 388 -31.58 1.11 9.01
CA GLU A 388 -31.54 2.42 8.36
C GLU A 388 -30.34 3.24 8.85
N ARG A 389 -30.02 3.14 10.15
CA ARG A 389 -28.83 3.78 10.72
C ARG A 389 -27.57 3.26 10.05
N LEU A 390 -27.43 1.94 9.86
CA LEU A 390 -26.28 1.33 9.19
C LEU A 390 -26.18 1.73 7.71
N LYS A 391 -27.28 1.64 6.95
CA LYS A 391 -27.31 2.10 5.55
C LYS A 391 -26.93 3.58 5.45
N ARG A 392 -27.46 4.43 6.33
CA ARG A 392 -27.07 5.85 6.38
C ARG A 392 -25.59 6.05 6.70
N SER A 393 -25.01 5.22 7.57
CA SER A 393 -23.58 5.25 7.88
C SER A 393 -22.71 4.95 6.66
N TYR A 394 -23.05 3.93 5.88
CA TYR A 394 -22.37 3.64 4.60
C TYR A 394 -22.52 4.82 3.63
N GLN A 395 -23.72 5.38 3.50
CA GLN A 395 -23.95 6.55 2.65
C GLN A 395 -23.07 7.74 3.03
N LEU A 396 -22.88 8.03 4.33
CA LEU A 396 -22.01 9.12 4.76
C LEU A 396 -20.54 8.87 4.39
N ILE A 397 -20.05 7.62 4.49
CA ILE A 397 -18.71 7.27 4.05
C ILE A 397 -18.57 7.51 2.54
N ILE A 398 -19.57 7.10 1.77
CA ILE A 398 -19.61 7.32 0.33
C ILE A 398 -19.59 8.83 0.02
N ASP A 399 -20.49 9.60 0.63
CA ASP A 399 -20.61 11.05 0.44
C ASP A 399 -19.29 11.77 0.74
N GLU A 400 -18.63 11.40 1.84
CA GLU A 400 -17.35 11.96 2.25
C GLU A 400 -16.23 11.62 1.24
N ILE A 401 -16.15 10.38 0.76
CA ILE A 401 -15.17 9.96 -0.26
C ILE A 401 -15.43 10.70 -1.59
N VAL A 402 -16.69 10.76 -2.03
CA VAL A 402 -17.08 11.38 -3.30
C VAL A 402 -16.93 12.90 -3.26
N SER A 403 -17.24 13.55 -2.13
CA SER A 403 -17.20 15.01 -1.98
C SER A 403 -15.78 15.60 -2.12
N LYS A 404 -14.75 14.80 -1.82
CA LYS A 404 -13.35 15.20 -2.02
C LYS A 404 -12.98 15.41 -3.49
N GLN A 405 -13.89 15.11 -4.43
CA GLN A 405 -13.71 15.21 -5.89
C GLN A 405 -12.39 14.61 -6.36
N ASP A 406 -11.94 13.56 -5.66
CA ASP A 406 -10.69 12.93 -5.99
C ASP A 406 -10.89 12.05 -7.22
N GLU A 407 -10.26 12.42 -8.33
CA GLU A 407 -10.22 11.60 -9.54
C GLU A 407 -9.56 10.21 -9.26
N TRP A 408 -8.85 10.10 -8.14
CA TRP A 408 -8.22 8.89 -7.61
C TRP A 408 -9.09 8.11 -6.62
N ALA A 409 -10.32 8.56 -6.32
CA ALA A 409 -11.23 7.78 -5.50
C ALA A 409 -11.43 6.38 -6.12
N ASP A 410 -11.27 5.34 -5.28
CA ASP A 410 -11.42 3.96 -5.69
C ASP A 410 -12.89 3.67 -6.04
N ALA A 411 -13.20 3.77 -7.33
CA ALA A 411 -14.55 3.56 -7.84
C ALA A 411 -15.08 2.15 -7.57
N TYR A 412 -14.19 1.15 -7.47
CA TYR A 412 -14.60 -0.22 -7.16
C TYR A 412 -15.00 -0.33 -5.68
N PHE A 413 -14.26 0.29 -4.76
CA PHE A 413 -14.67 0.40 -3.37
C PHE A 413 -16.02 1.11 -3.21
N ILE A 414 -16.22 2.23 -3.92
CA ILE A 414 -17.49 2.98 -3.87
C ILE A 414 -18.65 2.13 -4.40
N ALA A 415 -18.44 1.36 -5.48
CA ALA A 415 -19.45 0.42 -5.96
C ALA A 415 -19.81 -0.64 -4.91
N LYS A 416 -18.83 -1.24 -4.22
CA LYS A 416 -19.07 -2.17 -3.11
C LYS A 416 -19.86 -1.52 -1.98
N ALA A 417 -19.60 -0.25 -1.68
CA ALA A 417 -20.34 0.49 -0.67
C ALA A 417 -21.80 0.76 -1.07
N TYR A 418 -22.08 1.15 -2.33
CA TYR A 418 -23.46 1.28 -2.84
C TYR A 418 -24.20 -0.06 -2.91
N ALA A 419 -23.48 -1.15 -3.20
CA ALA A 419 -24.06 -2.49 -3.16
C ALA A 419 -24.61 -2.86 -1.77
N LEU A 420 -23.95 -2.44 -0.69
CA LEU A 420 -24.45 -2.61 0.69
C LEU A 420 -25.71 -1.78 0.99
N LEU A 421 -26.00 -0.76 0.18
CA LEU A 421 -27.24 0.00 0.24
C LEU A 421 -28.37 -0.63 -0.56
N GLU A 422 -28.06 -1.63 -1.40
CA GLU A 422 -28.92 -2.23 -2.42
C GLU A 422 -29.33 -1.19 -3.50
N ASP A 423 -28.48 -0.19 -3.75
CA ASP A 423 -28.68 0.79 -4.82
C ASP A 423 -28.06 0.27 -6.12
N GLU A 424 -28.85 -0.47 -6.89
CA GLU A 424 -28.44 -1.06 -8.17
C GLU A 424 -27.88 -0.01 -9.16
N GLY A 425 -28.56 1.12 -9.30
CA GLY A 425 -28.21 2.15 -10.28
C GLY A 425 -26.87 2.81 -9.97
N GLN A 426 -26.63 3.17 -8.71
CA GLN A 426 -25.33 3.71 -8.31
C GLN A 426 -24.24 2.65 -8.33
N THR A 427 -24.54 1.42 -7.91
CA THR A 427 -23.58 0.31 -7.98
C THR A 427 -23.08 0.13 -9.41
N MET A 428 -23.98 0.05 -10.39
CA MET A 428 -23.62 -0.07 -11.81
C MET A 428 -22.88 1.16 -12.36
N THR A 429 -23.26 2.36 -11.93
CA THR A 429 -22.57 3.61 -12.32
C THR A 429 -21.10 3.57 -11.89
N TRP A 430 -20.83 3.19 -10.64
CA TRP A 430 -19.46 3.16 -10.11
C TRP A 430 -18.66 1.95 -10.62
N LEU A 431 -19.30 0.81 -10.91
CA LEU A 431 -18.64 -0.31 -11.60
C LEU A 431 -18.19 0.06 -13.01
N ASN A 432 -19.02 0.77 -13.78
CA ASN A 432 -18.62 1.28 -15.09
C ASN A 432 -17.48 2.29 -14.98
N LYS A 433 -17.50 3.16 -13.98
CA LYS A 433 -16.38 4.07 -13.70
C LYS A 433 -15.10 3.32 -13.33
N ALA A 434 -15.18 2.27 -12.52
CA ALA A 434 -14.04 1.41 -12.20
C ALA A 434 -13.45 0.73 -13.46
N TYR A 435 -14.33 0.31 -14.38
CA TYR A 435 -13.94 -0.23 -15.69
C TYR A 435 -13.22 0.79 -16.55
N ASP A 436 -13.72 2.02 -16.64
CA ASP A 436 -13.11 3.10 -17.41
C ASP A 436 -11.75 3.52 -16.80
N GLN A 437 -11.63 3.50 -15.47
CA GLN A 437 -10.40 3.78 -14.74
C GLN A 437 -9.37 2.64 -14.77
N LYS A 438 -9.75 1.45 -15.26
CA LYS A 438 -8.90 0.25 -15.28
C LYS A 438 -8.31 -0.08 -13.90
N LEU A 439 -9.16 -0.06 -12.88
CA LEU A 439 -8.78 -0.48 -11.53
C LEU A 439 -8.42 -1.97 -11.52
N LEU A 440 -7.25 -2.31 -10.98
CA LEU A 440 -6.74 -3.68 -10.94
C LEU A 440 -7.66 -4.63 -10.17
N ASP A 441 -8.33 -4.13 -9.13
CA ASP A 441 -9.24 -4.89 -8.27
C ASP A 441 -10.58 -5.21 -8.94
N LEU A 442 -10.91 -4.56 -10.06
CA LEU A 442 -12.12 -4.89 -10.82
C LEU A 442 -12.10 -6.33 -11.34
N SER A 443 -10.92 -6.95 -11.49
CA SER A 443 -10.80 -8.36 -11.87
C SER A 443 -11.52 -9.31 -10.92
N LYS A 444 -11.87 -8.86 -9.70
CA LYS A 444 -12.57 -9.65 -8.68
C LYS A 444 -14.09 -9.73 -8.88
N ILE A 445 -14.65 -8.88 -9.74
CA ILE A 445 -16.07 -8.55 -9.81
C ILE A 445 -17.03 -9.75 -9.91
N LYS A 446 -16.65 -10.84 -10.59
CA LYS A 446 -17.57 -11.96 -10.90
C LYS A 446 -18.05 -12.72 -9.66
N TYR A 447 -17.17 -12.93 -8.68
CA TYR A 447 -17.48 -13.66 -7.45
C TYR A 447 -17.26 -12.80 -6.20
N ASP A 448 -17.25 -11.48 -6.34
CA ASP A 448 -17.24 -10.57 -5.21
C ASP A 448 -18.63 -10.60 -4.53
N PHE A 449 -18.67 -11.01 -3.27
CA PHE A 449 -19.89 -11.23 -2.49
C PHE A 449 -20.78 -9.98 -2.31
N HIS A 450 -20.27 -8.79 -2.64
CA HIS A 450 -21.07 -7.56 -2.64
C HIS A 450 -22.07 -7.53 -3.80
N PHE A 451 -21.75 -8.15 -4.94
CA PHE A 451 -22.51 -8.03 -6.18
C PHE A 451 -23.44 -9.23 -6.46
N GLU A 452 -23.69 -10.07 -5.46
CA GLU A 452 -24.57 -11.24 -5.56
C GLU A 452 -25.95 -10.91 -6.15
N PHE A 453 -26.51 -9.75 -5.79
CA PHE A 453 -27.82 -9.29 -6.27
C PHE A 453 -27.83 -8.84 -7.74
N LEU A 454 -26.66 -8.67 -8.38
CA LEU A 454 -26.51 -8.24 -9.76
C LEU A 454 -26.31 -9.39 -10.75
N HIS A 455 -26.24 -10.65 -10.29
CA HIS A 455 -25.92 -11.78 -11.17
C HIS A 455 -26.92 -12.01 -12.31
N ASP A 456 -28.17 -11.58 -12.13
CA ASP A 456 -29.22 -11.62 -13.17
C ASP A 456 -29.39 -10.27 -13.90
N ASN A 457 -28.64 -9.23 -13.53
CA ASN A 457 -28.74 -7.91 -14.12
C ASN A 457 -28.08 -7.87 -15.53
N PRO A 458 -28.81 -7.48 -16.60
CA PRO A 458 -28.27 -7.49 -17.96
C PRO A 458 -27.05 -6.58 -18.19
N GLU A 459 -27.00 -5.42 -17.51
CA GLU A 459 -25.86 -4.48 -17.63
C GLU A 459 -24.62 -5.03 -16.93
N PHE A 460 -24.80 -5.70 -15.79
CA PHE A 460 -23.72 -6.40 -15.09
C PHE A 460 -23.15 -7.53 -15.94
N LEU A 461 -24.01 -8.37 -16.53
CA LEU A 461 -23.59 -9.43 -17.45
C LEU A 461 -22.85 -8.88 -18.69
N GLN A 462 -23.29 -7.73 -19.22
CA GLN A 462 -22.59 -7.05 -20.31
C GLN A 462 -21.20 -6.54 -19.88
N LEU A 463 -21.07 -6.03 -18.65
CA LEU A 463 -19.78 -5.64 -18.08
C LEU A 463 -18.83 -6.84 -17.95
N LEU A 464 -19.30 -7.98 -17.41
CA LEU A 464 -18.52 -9.23 -17.37
C LEU A 464 -18.09 -9.68 -18.78
N GLY A 465 -18.99 -9.57 -19.76
CA GLY A 465 -18.70 -9.87 -21.16
C GLY A 465 -17.58 -9.00 -21.76
N ARG A 466 -17.57 -7.69 -21.46
CA ARG A 466 -16.47 -6.79 -21.87
C ARG A 466 -15.12 -7.14 -21.24
N MET A 467 -15.15 -7.86 -20.12
CA MET A 467 -13.97 -8.36 -19.40
C MET A 467 -13.65 -9.83 -19.75
N ASN A 468 -14.35 -10.47 -20.69
CA ASN A 468 -14.18 -11.90 -21.01
C ASN A 468 -14.42 -12.85 -19.82
N LEU A 469 -15.15 -12.46 -18.77
CA LEU A 469 -15.35 -13.28 -17.56
C LEU A 469 -16.42 -14.38 -17.71
N GLY A 470 -17.11 -14.40 -18.86
CA GLY A 470 -18.29 -15.23 -19.07
C GLY A 470 -19.46 -14.83 -18.17
N ASN A 471 -20.49 -15.65 -18.15
CA ASN A 471 -21.63 -15.46 -17.25
C ASN A 471 -21.31 -16.00 -15.85
N TYR A 472 -22.10 -15.56 -14.86
CA TYR A 472 -22.04 -16.09 -13.51
C TYR A 472 -22.48 -17.57 -13.48
N GLU A 473 -21.78 -18.38 -12.67
CA GLU A 473 -22.10 -19.77 -12.38
C GLU A 473 -22.03 -19.97 -10.87
N SER A 474 -23.05 -20.58 -10.24
CA SER A 474 -23.06 -20.79 -8.78
C SER A 474 -21.83 -21.57 -8.31
N VAL A 475 -21.18 -21.06 -7.26
CA VAL A 475 -20.00 -21.68 -6.62
C VAL A 475 -20.35 -22.39 -5.30
N LEU A 476 -21.62 -22.32 -4.88
CA LEU A 476 -22.19 -23.00 -3.71
C LEU A 476 -23.08 -24.16 -4.12
#